data_AF-A0A6B3FNG2-F1
#
_entry.id   AF-A0A6B3FNG2-F1
#
_cell.length_a   1.000
_cell.length_b   1.000
_cell.length_c   1.000
_cell.angle_alpha   90.00
_cell.angle_beta   90.00
_cell.angle_gamma   90.00
#
_symmetry.space_group_name_H-M   'P 1'
#
loop_
_entity.id
_entity.type
_entity.pdbx_description
1 polymer ?
#
loop_
_entity_poly.entity_id
_entity_poly.type
_entity_poly.pdbx_seq_one_letter_code
_entity_poly.pdbx_strand_id
1 'polypeptide(L)' 'GWVDPALGTAVRHDALGWHQRPLAAELSRGLGGIDVRIDNHARAIAQSEILFGHPAARRSLVHLFIGNVVDA' A
#
# COMPACT_ATOMS: atom_id res chain seq x y z
N GLY A 1 -6.93 0.82 -5.48
CA GLY A 1 -6.36 -0.37 -6.13
C GLY A 1 -6.07 -1.41 -5.07
N TRP A 2 -6.18 -2.69 -5.40
CA TRP A 2 -5.93 -3.79 -4.47
C TRP A 2 -4.48 -4.27 -4.61
N VAL A 3 -3.77 -4.29 -3.49
CA VAL A 3 -2.40 -4.79 -3.36
C VAL A 3 -2.40 -5.99 -2.42
N ASP A 4 -1.67 -7.04 -2.77
CA ASP A 4 -1.24 -8.07 -1.83
C ASP A 4 0.18 -7.70 -1.37
N PRO A 5 0.33 -7.24 -0.11
CA PRO A 5 1.60 -6.79 0.42
C PRO A 5 2.49 -7.93 0.94
N ALA A 6 1.93 -9.12 1.18
CA ALA A 6 2.75 -10.29 1.50
C ALA A 6 3.51 -10.77 0.26
N LEU A 7 2.88 -10.63 -0.91
CA LEU A 7 3.46 -10.99 -2.20
C LEU A 7 4.13 -9.80 -2.93
N GLY A 8 3.88 -8.57 -2.49
CA GLY A 8 4.35 -7.36 -3.18
C GLY A 8 3.70 -7.16 -4.56
N THR A 9 2.45 -7.60 -4.70
CA THR A 9 1.73 -7.69 -5.98
C THR A 9 0.61 -6.66 -6.04
N ALA A 10 0.56 -5.87 -7.12
CA ALA A 10 -0.62 -5.10 -7.47
C ALA A 10 -1.66 -6.05 -8.09
N VAL A 11 -2.55 -6.57 -7.26
CA VAL A 11 -3.56 -7.55 -7.64
C VAL A 11 -4.52 -6.96 -8.67
N ARG A 12 -5.00 -5.73 -8.44
CA ARG A 12 -5.88 -5.04 -9.38
C ARG A 12 -5.76 -3.52 -9.28
N HIS A 13 -5.54 -2.88 -10.42
CA HIS A 13 -5.56 -1.43 -10.54
C HIS A 13 -6.14 -1.01 -11.89
N ASP A 14 -7.47 -0.91 -11.97
CA ASP A 14 -8.20 -0.72 -13.23
C ASP A 14 -7.79 0.54 -14.01
N ALA A 15 -7.59 1.67 -13.32
CA ALA A 15 -7.16 2.91 -13.96
C ALA A 15 -5.77 2.82 -14.62
N LEU A 16 -4.96 1.84 -14.23
CA LEU A 16 -3.63 1.57 -14.81
C LEU A 16 -3.62 0.29 -15.66
N GLY A 17 -4.76 -0.41 -15.78
CA GLY A 17 -4.87 -1.69 -16.46
C GLY A 17 -4.05 -2.82 -15.81
N TRP A 18 -3.72 -2.72 -14.52
CA TRP A 18 -2.88 -3.73 -13.87
C TRP A 18 -3.72 -4.85 -13.25
N HIS A 19 -3.28 -6.08 -13.50
CA HIS A 19 -3.84 -7.29 -12.95
C HIS A 19 -2.71 -8.25 -12.58
N GLN A 20 -2.68 -8.72 -11.32
CA GLN A 20 -1.67 -9.66 -10.80
C GLN A 20 -0.22 -9.24 -11.12
N ARG A 21 0.08 -7.94 -11.03
CA ARG A 21 1.38 -7.40 -11.42
C ARG A 21 2.40 -7.50 -10.29
N PRO A 22 3.54 -8.19 -10.45
CA PRO A 22 4.53 -8.40 -9.38
C PRO A 22 5.42 -7.16 -9.18
N LEU A 23 4.78 -6.06 -8.79
CA LEU A 23 5.35 -4.72 -8.81
C LEU A 23 6.58 -4.56 -7.91
N ALA A 24 6.61 -5.20 -6.74
CA ALA A 24 7.78 -5.17 -5.85
C ALA A 24 9.01 -5.80 -6.52
N ALA A 25 8.84 -6.93 -7.21
CA ALA A 25 9.93 -7.61 -7.91
C ALA A 25 10.42 -6.82 -9.13
N GLU A 26 9.49 -6.21 -9.88
CA GLU A 26 9.83 -5.33 -11.02
C GLU A 26 10.64 -4.12 -10.56
N LEU A 27 10.20 -3.44 -9.49
CA LEU A 27 10.90 -2.27 -8.93
C LEU A 27 12.23 -2.66 -8.30
N SER A 28 12.28 -3.75 -7.52
CA SER A 28 13.53 -4.24 -6.92
C SER A 28 14.59 -4.48 -7.99
N ARG A 29 14.22 -5.12 -9.10
CA ARG A 29 15.12 -5.34 -10.24
C ARG A 29 15.58 -4.02 -10.87
N GLY A 30 14.67 -3.08 -11.10
CA GLY A 30 14.99 -1.76 -11.66
C GLY A 30 15.88 -0.90 -10.75
N LEU A 31 15.80 -1.12 -9.44
CA LEU A 31 16.56 -0.41 -8.41
C LEU A 31 17.87 -1.12 -8.01
N GLY A 32 18.32 -2.11 -8.77
CA GLY A 32 19.58 -2.80 -8.49
C GLY A 32 19.52 -3.80 -7.32
N GLY A 33 18.37 -4.41 -7.08
CA GLY A 33 18.18 -5.46 -6.08
C GLY A 33 17.82 -4.97 -4.68
N ILE A 34 17.42 -3.70 -4.53
CA ILE A 34 16.93 -3.16 -3.27
C ILE A 34 15.63 -3.86 -2.86
N ASP A 35 15.45 -4.15 -1.56
CA ASP A 35 14.18 -4.69 -1.03
C ASP A 35 13.09 -3.63 -1.19
N VAL A 36 12.00 -3.99 -1.86
CA VAL A 36 10.87 -3.10 -2.14
C VAL A 36 9.63 -3.64 -1.45
N ARG A 37 9.04 -2.84 -0.58
CA ARG A 37 7.73 -3.12 0.02
C ARG A 37 6.68 -2.22 -0.60
N ILE A 38 5.55 -2.83 -0.95
CA ILE A 38 4.42 -2.14 -1.55
C ILE A 38 3.20 -2.39 -0.70
N ASP A 39 2.41 -1.34 -0.53
CA ASP A 39 1.19 -1.37 0.23
C ASP A 39 0.10 -0.52 -0.46
N ASN A 40 -1.14 -0.73 -0.06
CA ASN A 40 -2.23 0.18 -0.34
C ASN A 40 -1.97 1.54 0.37
N HIS A 41 -2.35 2.62 -0.28
CA HIS A 41 -2.14 4.00 0.20
C HIS A 41 -2.77 4.28 1.56
N ALA A 42 -4.01 3.84 1.79
CA ALA A 42 -4.71 4.03 3.06
C ALA A 42 -4.00 3.32 4.23
N ARG A 43 -3.52 2.09 3.99
CA ARG A 43 -2.78 1.29 4.97
C ARG A 43 -1.39 1.86 5.24
N ALA A 44 -0.70 2.33 4.21
CA ALA A 44 0.59 3.01 4.36
C ALA A 44 0.47 4.27 5.25
N ILE A 45 -0.58 5.06 5.08
CA ILE A 45 -0.85 6.24 5.93
C ILE A 45 -1.24 5.82 7.35
N ALA A 46 -2.09 4.81 7.52
CA ALA A 46 -2.45 4.33 8.85
C ALA A 46 -1.19 3.88 9.63
N GLN A 47 -0.25 3.20 8.96
CA GLN A 47 1.04 2.84 9.55
C GLN A 47 1.89 4.07 9.91
N SER A 48 1.92 5.11 9.08
CA SER A 48 2.66 6.33 9.43
C SER A 48 2.08 7.03 10.66
N GLU A 49 0.75 7.06 10.82
CA GLU A 49 0.10 7.62 12.01
C GLU A 49 0.39 6.81 13.28
N ILE A 50 0.44 5.48 13.19
CA ILE A 50 0.80 4.63 14.33
C ILE A 50 2.26 4.88 14.78
N LEU A 51 3.16 4.99 13.81
CA LEU A 51 4.60 5.12 14.05
C LEU A 51 4.98 6.54 14.52
N PHE A 52 4.47 7.55 13.84
CA PHE A 52 4.93 8.94 13.96
C PHE A 52 3.85 9.92 14.42
N GLY A 53 2.58 9.49 14.40
CA GLY A 53 1.45 10.31 14.82
C GLY A 53 1.31 10.42 16.34
N HIS A 54 0.21 11.04 16.75
CA HIS A 54 -0.06 11.30 18.17
C HIS A 54 -0.17 9.97 18.95
N PRO A 55 0.33 9.86 20.20
CA PRO A 55 0.32 8.59 20.95
C PRO A 55 -1.06 7.92 21.10
N ALA A 56 -2.14 8.68 20.99
CA ALA A 56 -3.51 8.15 20.98
C ALA A 56 -3.84 7.32 19.71
N ALA A 57 -3.17 7.57 18.59
CA ALA A 57 -3.31 6.84 17.32
C ALA A 57 -2.93 5.34 17.42
N ARG A 58 -2.23 4.96 18.49
CA ARG A 58 -1.72 3.60 18.71
C ARG A 58 -2.74 2.61 19.26
N ARG A 59 -3.93 3.07 19.66
CA ARG A 59 -4.92 2.25 20.40
C ARG A 59 -6.10 1.78 19.53
N SER A 60 -6.50 2.56 18.53
CA SER A 60 -7.45 2.19 17.47
C SER A 60 -7.47 3.32 16.45
N LEU A 61 -7.34 3.00 15.16
CA LEU A 61 -7.36 3.99 14.08
C LEU A 61 -8.16 3.42 12.91
N VAL A 62 -9.26 4.10 12.57
CA VAL A 62 -10.02 3.85 11.35
C VAL A 62 -9.60 4.95 10.37
N HIS A 63 -8.85 4.59 9.34
CA HIS A 63 -8.44 5.54 8.30
C HIS A 63 -9.31 5.35 7.06
N LEU A 64 -10.35 6.17 6.96
CA LEU A 64 -11.19 6.24 5.77
C LEU A 64 -10.50 7.12 4.72
N PHE A 65 -9.95 6.51 3.69
CA PHE A 65 -9.44 7.25 2.54
C PHE A 65 -10.56 7.48 1.53
N ILE A 66 -10.87 8.75 1.24
CA ILE A 66 -11.81 9.15 0.20
C ILE A 66 -11.03 9.71 -0.99
N GLY A 67 -10.97 8.95 -2.09
CA GLY A 67 -10.46 9.43 -3.37
C GLY A 67 -10.82 8.49 -4.53
N ASN A 68 -11.68 8.95 -5.45
CA ASN A 68 -12.29 8.30 -6.64
C ASN A 68 -12.84 6.86 -6.54
N VAL A 69 -12.44 6.05 -5.56
CA VAL A 69 -13.05 4.77 -5.17
C VAL A 69 -12.88 4.65 -3.66
N VAL A 70 -13.96 4.34 -2.96
CA VAL A 70 -14.00 4.12 -1.51
C VAL A 70 -13.48 2.71 -1.21
N ASP A 71 -12.59 2.59 -0.22
CA ASP A 71 -12.22 1.32 0.41
C ASP A 71 -12.28 1.52 1.94
N ALA A 72 -12.82 0.55 2.68
CA ALA A 72 -13.16 0.64 4.10
C ALA A 72 -12.26 -0.26 4.98
#